data_AF-A0A945KH56-F1
#
_entry.id   AF-A0A945KH56-F1
#
_cell.length_a   1.000
_cell.length_b   1.000
_cell.length_c   1.000
_cell.angle_alpha   90.00
_cell.angle_beta   90.00
_cell.angle_gamma   90.00
#
_symmetry.space_group_name_H-M   'P 1'
#
loop_
_entity.id
_entity.type
_entity.pdbx_description
1 polymer ?
#
loop_
_entity_poly.entity_id
_entity_poly.type
_entity_poly.pdbx_seq_one_letter_code
_entity_poly.pdbx_strand_id
1 'polypeptide(L)'
;LEQETWVWVLMAYAWLASVLPVWLLLQARDFLNSLLLVLGLVLMYAGFFLQGPVFDAPAINPNPIGAPPIWPFVFITIACGAASGFHALVSSGTTARQLSNEKDARPIGYGGMIAESLLALIAVLACTTTLGGKTAWAKVYVNWGAVQSLGAKLGIFIKGAASFIEALGVPQDLAVTLVAMVVVSFALTTLDSATRLLRFNIEEIGASWGRWGKPFQNRFVATTVACGSILFFAFYTIDGKPAGLALWQLFGGTNQLIAGLALLTATVYLKQKGRAWWPVALPAVYMIVVTMTALSFKIKDFARDGHTLLLTLACGLVLIGVGVTSTVVRAFRRQDGMG
;
A
#
# COMPACT_ATOMS: atom_id res chain seq x y z
N LEU A 1 -1.70 -0.29 27.27
CA LEU A 1 -0.26 -0.25 26.92
C LEU A 1 -0.02 1.05 26.19
N GLU A 2 1.10 1.72 26.49
CA GLU A 2 1.49 2.94 25.80
C GLU A 2 1.87 2.63 24.35
N GLN A 3 1.81 3.64 23.47
CA GLN A 3 2.09 3.48 22.04
C GLN A 3 3.49 2.90 21.81
N GLU A 4 4.50 3.36 22.57
CA GLU A 4 5.87 2.88 22.46
C GLU A 4 6.00 1.39 22.82
N THR A 5 5.27 0.93 23.85
CA THR A 5 5.25 -0.48 24.22
C THR A 5 4.74 -1.34 23.07
N TRP A 6 3.69 -0.89 22.38
CA TRP A 6 3.17 -1.59 21.22
C TRP A 6 4.16 -1.65 20.05
N VAL A 7 4.94 -0.59 19.81
CA VAL A 7 6.00 -0.62 18.78
C VAL A 7 6.98 -1.75 19.06
N TRP A 8 7.46 -1.87 20.30
CA TRP A 8 8.40 -2.94 20.68
C TRP A 8 7.79 -4.34 20.58
N VAL A 9 6.55 -4.52 21.02
CA VAL A 9 5.82 -5.79 20.90
C VAL A 9 5.66 -6.19 19.43
N LEU A 10 5.24 -5.26 18.57
CA LEU A 10 5.07 -5.50 17.15
C LEU A 10 6.40 -5.81 16.45
N MET A 11 7.51 -5.19 16.87
CA MET A 11 8.83 -5.46 16.30
C MET A 11 9.36 -6.84 16.71
N ALA A 12 9.19 -7.24 17.97
CA ALA A 12 9.52 -8.58 18.42
C ALA A 12 8.70 -9.64 17.66
N TYR A 13 7.41 -9.38 17.48
CA TYR A 13 6.52 -10.21 16.68
C TYR A 13 6.96 -10.30 15.21
N ALA A 14 7.20 -9.16 14.55
CA ALA A 14 7.59 -9.10 13.13
C ALA A 14 8.92 -9.81 12.88
N TRP A 15 9.87 -9.72 13.82
CA TRP A 15 11.14 -10.44 13.76
C TRP A 15 10.91 -11.95 13.76
N LEU A 16 10.12 -12.45 14.72
CA LEU A 16 9.79 -13.88 14.81
C LEU A 16 9.05 -14.35 13.55
N ALA A 17 8.01 -13.64 13.13
CA ALA A 17 7.20 -13.98 11.97
C ALA A 17 8.02 -14.00 10.66
N SER A 18 9.00 -13.11 10.50
CA SER A 18 9.87 -13.06 9.31
C SER A 18 10.84 -14.24 9.20
N VAL A 19 11.37 -14.71 10.33
CA VAL A 19 12.31 -15.85 10.42
C VAL A 19 11.59 -17.20 10.28
N LEU A 20 10.40 -17.30 10.85
CA LEU A 20 9.63 -18.54 10.87
C LEU A 20 9.15 -18.94 9.45
N PRO A 21 9.04 -20.25 9.17
CA PRO A 21 8.46 -20.74 7.93
C PRO A 21 7.03 -20.24 7.73
N VAL A 22 6.68 -19.98 6.46
CA VAL A 22 5.37 -19.43 6.06
C VAL A 22 4.20 -20.27 6.58
N TRP A 23 4.31 -21.60 6.46
CA TRP A 23 3.26 -22.54 6.84
C TRP A 23 2.96 -22.58 8.35
N LEU A 24 3.92 -22.21 9.20
CA LEU A 24 3.79 -22.36 10.64
C LEU A 24 2.90 -21.27 11.26
N LEU A 25 3.04 -20.02 10.79
CA LEU A 25 2.35 -18.88 11.37
C LEU A 25 1.54 -18.11 10.32
N LEU A 26 2.18 -17.70 9.22
CA LEU A 26 1.57 -16.79 8.25
C LEU A 26 0.38 -17.45 7.53
N GLN A 27 0.50 -18.72 7.11
CA GLN A 27 -0.56 -19.36 6.34
C GLN A 27 -1.88 -19.53 7.13
N ALA A 28 -1.82 -20.02 8.36
CA ALA A 28 -3.01 -20.18 9.20
C ALA A 28 -3.63 -18.82 9.56
N ARG A 29 -2.77 -17.85 9.87
CA ARG A 29 -3.19 -16.49 10.21
C ARG A 29 -3.86 -15.77 9.03
N ASP A 30 -3.25 -15.81 7.86
CA ASP A 30 -3.78 -15.17 6.65
C ASP A 30 -5.09 -15.81 6.23
N PHE A 31 -5.24 -17.14 6.40
CA PHE A 31 -6.50 -17.81 6.17
C PHE A 31 -7.61 -17.26 7.10
N LEU A 32 -7.37 -17.18 8.40
CA LEU A 32 -8.35 -16.62 9.35
C LEU A 32 -8.67 -15.15 9.06
N ASN A 33 -7.65 -14.35 8.75
CA ASN A 33 -7.83 -12.93 8.41
C ASN A 33 -8.60 -12.74 7.10
N SER A 34 -8.43 -13.64 6.13
CA SER A 34 -9.21 -13.61 4.89
C SER A 34 -10.70 -13.87 5.14
N LEU A 35 -11.04 -14.82 6.03
CA LEU A 35 -12.42 -15.09 6.44
C LEU A 35 -13.02 -13.88 7.18
N LEU A 36 -12.25 -13.27 8.08
CA LEU A 36 -12.64 -12.06 8.80
C LEU A 36 -12.91 -10.89 7.84
N LEU A 37 -12.05 -10.70 6.82
CA LEU A 37 -12.23 -9.67 5.80
C LEU A 37 -13.49 -9.92 4.97
N VAL A 38 -13.69 -11.15 4.49
CA VAL A 38 -14.87 -11.50 3.69
C VAL A 38 -16.15 -11.31 4.50
N LEU A 39 -16.20 -11.78 5.75
CA LEU A 39 -17.32 -11.57 6.65
C LEU A 39 -17.58 -10.09 6.88
N GLY A 40 -16.54 -9.31 7.19
CA GLY A 40 -16.63 -7.88 7.41
C GLY A 40 -17.19 -7.15 6.18
N LEU A 41 -16.69 -7.45 4.99
CA LEU A 41 -17.18 -6.85 3.74
C LEU A 41 -18.64 -7.19 3.48
N VAL A 42 -19.04 -8.46 3.64
CA VAL A 42 -20.43 -8.87 3.44
C VAL A 42 -21.37 -8.12 4.39
N LEU A 43 -21.02 -8.02 5.67
CA LEU A 43 -21.83 -7.31 6.66
C LEU A 43 -21.88 -5.80 6.38
N MET A 44 -20.75 -5.17 6.06
CA MET A 44 -20.72 -3.74 5.76
C MET A 44 -21.54 -3.40 4.51
N TYR A 45 -21.45 -4.20 3.44
CA TYR A 45 -22.24 -3.96 2.23
C TYR A 45 -23.73 -4.24 2.43
N ALA A 46 -24.08 -5.35 3.08
CA ALA A 46 -25.48 -5.64 3.39
C ALA A 46 -26.09 -4.52 4.24
N GLY A 47 -25.35 -4.07 5.26
CA GLY A 47 -25.72 -2.96 6.12
C GLY A 47 -25.88 -1.63 5.37
N PHE A 48 -24.94 -1.30 4.49
CA PHE A 48 -25.00 -0.10 3.64
C PHE A 48 -26.25 -0.07 2.77
N PHE A 49 -26.56 -1.18 2.07
CA PHE A 49 -27.74 -1.25 1.20
C PHE A 49 -29.05 -1.25 1.99
N LEU A 50 -29.08 -1.84 3.19
CA LEU A 50 -30.25 -1.80 4.06
C LEU A 50 -30.49 -0.41 4.65
N GLN A 51 -29.43 0.27 5.09
CA GLN A 51 -29.51 1.62 5.65
C GLN A 51 -29.90 2.66 4.58
N GLY A 52 -29.46 2.47 3.33
CA GLY A 52 -29.72 3.40 2.23
C GLY A 52 -29.24 4.83 2.51
N PRO A 53 -28.00 5.05 2.96
CA PRO A 53 -27.57 6.36 3.42
C PRO A 53 -27.42 7.35 2.25
N VAL A 54 -27.67 8.62 2.55
CA VAL A 54 -27.48 9.72 1.59
C VAL A 54 -26.07 10.28 1.75
N PHE A 55 -25.44 10.71 0.66
CA PHE A 55 -24.13 11.32 0.71
C PHE A 55 -24.13 12.66 1.47
N ASP A 56 -23.32 12.72 2.52
CA ASP A 56 -22.99 13.94 3.25
C ASP A 56 -21.96 14.77 2.48
N ALA A 57 -21.04 14.08 1.80
CA ALA A 57 -20.04 14.71 0.96
C ALA A 57 -20.67 15.29 -0.33
N PRO A 58 -20.18 16.43 -0.84
CA PRO A 58 -20.53 16.88 -2.18
C PRO A 58 -19.94 15.93 -3.24
N ALA A 59 -20.66 15.72 -4.35
CA ALA A 59 -20.18 14.90 -5.46
C ALA A 59 -18.88 15.44 -6.10
N ILE A 60 -18.72 16.76 -6.10
CA ILE A 60 -17.52 17.45 -6.61
C ILE A 60 -17.15 18.56 -5.64
N ASN A 61 -15.89 18.59 -5.21
CA ASN A 61 -15.29 19.73 -4.51
C ASN A 61 -14.12 20.26 -5.36
N PRO A 62 -14.31 21.34 -6.12
CA PRO A 62 -13.32 21.78 -7.11
C PRO A 62 -12.10 22.49 -6.52
N ASN A 63 -12.19 23.00 -5.28
CA ASN A 63 -11.09 23.71 -4.64
C ASN A 63 -10.99 23.38 -3.14
N PRO A 64 -10.61 22.14 -2.77
CA PRO A 64 -10.41 21.79 -1.38
C PRO A 64 -9.21 22.58 -0.84
N ILE A 65 -9.46 23.41 0.18
CA ILE A 65 -8.46 24.31 0.76
C ILE A 65 -7.23 23.52 1.23
N GLY A 66 -6.06 23.88 0.72
CA GLY A 66 -4.78 23.28 1.09
C GLY A 66 -4.54 21.87 0.57
N ALA A 67 -5.41 21.33 -0.31
CA ALA A 67 -5.21 20.03 -0.91
C ALA A 67 -4.17 20.08 -2.04
N PRO A 68 -3.36 19.02 -2.21
CA PRO A 68 -2.52 18.88 -3.39
C PRO A 68 -3.39 18.74 -4.66
N PRO A 69 -2.85 19.06 -5.85
CA PRO A 69 -3.59 18.88 -7.08
C PRO A 69 -3.96 17.41 -7.28
N ILE A 70 -5.19 17.14 -7.75
CA ILE A 70 -5.69 15.77 -7.93
C ILE A 70 -4.75 14.96 -8.82
N TRP A 71 -4.33 15.52 -9.94
CA TRP A 71 -3.26 14.93 -10.75
C TRP A 71 -1.92 15.59 -10.41
N PRO A 72 -0.83 14.83 -10.17
CA PRO A 72 -0.72 13.37 -10.20
C PRO A 72 -1.06 12.67 -8.87
N PHE A 73 -1.34 13.42 -7.80
CA PHE A 73 -1.29 12.87 -6.44
C PHE A 73 -2.34 11.81 -6.13
N VAL A 74 -3.51 11.80 -6.78
CA VAL A 74 -4.54 10.76 -6.58
C VAL A 74 -4.00 9.36 -6.85
N PHE A 75 -3.07 9.22 -7.80
CA PHE A 75 -2.43 7.94 -8.12
C PHE A 75 -1.34 7.56 -7.12
N ILE A 76 -0.84 8.51 -6.33
CA ILE A 76 0.22 8.29 -5.33
C ILE A 76 -0.38 8.08 -3.94
N THR A 77 -1.36 8.89 -3.56
CA THR A 77 -1.95 8.88 -2.22
C THR A 77 -2.90 7.71 -2.00
N ILE A 78 -3.67 7.34 -3.04
CA ILE A 78 -4.50 6.14 -3.06
C ILE A 78 -3.63 4.99 -3.58
N ALA A 79 -2.82 4.45 -2.68
CA ALA A 79 -1.99 3.29 -2.99
C ALA A 79 -2.88 2.06 -3.25
N CYS A 80 -2.40 1.19 -4.14
CA CYS A 80 -2.97 -0.12 -4.46
C CYS A 80 -4.36 -0.18 -5.13
N GLY A 81 -5.06 0.93 -5.36
CA GLY A 81 -6.38 0.91 -6.00
C GLY A 81 -6.38 0.47 -7.48
N ALA A 82 -5.72 1.23 -8.37
CA ALA A 82 -5.72 0.92 -9.81
C ALA A 82 -4.52 0.03 -10.24
N ALA A 83 -3.39 0.21 -9.58
CA ALA A 83 -2.16 -0.56 -9.79
C ALA A 83 -1.35 -0.57 -8.49
N SER A 84 -0.63 -1.67 -8.23
CA SER A 84 0.19 -1.82 -7.03
C SER A 84 1.51 -2.54 -7.33
N GLY A 85 2.62 -1.86 -7.09
CA GLY A 85 3.94 -2.46 -7.18
C GLY A 85 4.22 -3.41 -6.01
N PHE A 86 3.71 -3.09 -4.82
CA PHE A 86 3.82 -3.97 -3.67
C PHE A 86 3.11 -5.30 -3.91
N HIS A 87 1.90 -5.31 -4.45
CA HIS A 87 1.23 -6.57 -4.82
C HIS A 87 1.98 -7.33 -5.91
N ALA A 88 2.63 -6.64 -6.86
CA ALA A 88 3.48 -7.31 -7.85
C ALA A 88 4.66 -8.04 -7.18
N LEU A 89 5.33 -7.41 -6.19
CA LEU A 89 6.41 -8.02 -5.41
C LEU A 89 5.93 -9.20 -4.55
N VAL A 90 4.82 -9.02 -3.83
CA VAL A 90 4.20 -10.07 -3.00
C VAL A 90 3.80 -11.25 -3.88
N SER A 91 3.18 -10.99 -5.03
CA SER A 91 2.73 -12.02 -5.97
C SER A 91 3.88 -12.83 -6.54
N SER A 92 5.01 -12.19 -6.88
CA SER A 92 6.19 -12.89 -7.40
C SER A 92 6.94 -13.68 -6.32
N GLY A 93 6.98 -13.19 -5.08
CA GLY A 93 7.78 -13.78 -4.01
C GLY A 93 7.05 -14.83 -3.17
N THR A 94 5.75 -14.63 -2.93
CA THR A 94 4.96 -15.43 -1.98
C THR A 94 3.82 -16.18 -2.66
N THR A 95 2.89 -15.47 -3.32
CA THR A 95 1.70 -16.08 -3.93
C THR A 95 2.07 -17.10 -4.99
N ALA A 96 2.97 -16.76 -5.92
CA ALA A 96 3.40 -17.68 -6.99
C ALA A 96 4.00 -19.00 -6.48
N ARG A 97 4.57 -19.02 -5.27
CA ARG A 97 5.13 -20.24 -4.65
C ARG A 97 4.09 -21.09 -3.92
N GLN A 98 2.88 -20.57 -3.73
CA GLN A 98 1.79 -21.23 -3.02
C GLN A 98 0.65 -21.67 -3.96
N LEU A 99 0.68 -21.26 -5.24
CA LEU A 99 -0.28 -21.72 -6.23
C LEU A 99 -0.15 -23.23 -6.43
N SER A 100 -1.28 -23.94 -6.40
CA SER A 100 -1.29 -25.38 -6.68
C SER A 100 -1.09 -25.66 -8.16
N ASN A 101 -1.63 -24.80 -9.02
CA ASN A 101 -1.40 -24.84 -10.47
C ASN A 101 -1.51 -23.43 -11.10
N GLU A 102 -1.05 -23.28 -12.34
CA GLU A 102 -1.03 -21.99 -13.05
C GLU A 102 -2.43 -21.41 -13.31
N LYS A 103 -3.47 -22.24 -13.44
CA LYS A 103 -4.84 -21.76 -13.67
C LYS A 103 -5.39 -21.00 -12.48
N ASP A 104 -4.85 -21.24 -11.28
CA ASP A 104 -5.22 -20.53 -10.06
C ASP A 104 -4.66 -19.09 -10.02
N ALA A 105 -3.64 -18.78 -10.83
CA ALA A 105 -3.00 -17.47 -10.84
C ALA A 105 -3.96 -16.33 -11.17
N ARG A 106 -4.82 -16.52 -12.17
CA ARG A 106 -5.82 -15.52 -12.58
C ARG A 106 -6.88 -15.27 -11.50
N PRO A 107 -7.63 -16.26 -11.00
CA PRO A 107 -8.65 -16.01 -9.98
C PRO A 107 -8.07 -15.45 -8.69
N ILE A 108 -6.87 -15.88 -8.27
CA ILE A 108 -6.24 -15.36 -7.05
C ILE A 108 -5.75 -13.92 -7.26
N GLY A 109 -4.98 -13.66 -8.32
CA GLY A 109 -4.42 -12.33 -8.58
C GLY A 109 -5.51 -11.29 -8.90
N TYR A 110 -6.37 -11.59 -9.87
CA TYR A 110 -7.45 -10.67 -10.27
C TYR A 110 -8.54 -10.57 -9.21
N GLY A 111 -8.93 -11.68 -8.57
CA GLY A 111 -9.92 -11.69 -7.50
C GLY A 111 -9.45 -10.90 -6.27
N GLY A 112 -8.17 -10.99 -5.92
CA GLY A 112 -7.57 -10.18 -4.86
C GLY A 112 -7.71 -8.68 -5.11
N MET A 113 -7.42 -8.23 -6.35
CA MET A 113 -7.59 -6.82 -6.72
C MET A 113 -9.06 -6.36 -6.67
N ILE A 114 -10.02 -7.22 -7.03
CA ILE A 114 -11.45 -6.91 -6.87
C ILE A 114 -11.80 -6.76 -5.39
N ALA A 115 -11.35 -7.69 -4.53
CA ALA A 115 -11.63 -7.62 -3.09
C ALA A 115 -11.05 -6.35 -2.45
N GLU A 116 -9.83 -5.94 -2.84
CA GLU A 116 -9.24 -4.69 -2.38
C GLU A 116 -10.01 -3.46 -2.89
N SER A 117 -10.50 -3.51 -4.14
CA SER A 117 -11.33 -2.44 -4.71
C SER A 117 -12.67 -2.28 -3.96
N LEU A 118 -13.27 -3.40 -3.53
CA LEU A 118 -14.47 -3.39 -2.69
C LEU A 118 -14.18 -2.78 -1.31
N LEU A 119 -13.05 -3.14 -0.69
CA LEU A 119 -12.63 -2.54 0.58
C LEU A 119 -12.39 -1.02 0.44
N ALA A 120 -11.74 -0.58 -0.64
CA ALA A 120 -11.54 0.83 -0.91
C ALA A 120 -12.87 1.57 -1.11
N LEU A 121 -13.81 0.96 -1.85
CA LEU A 121 -15.13 1.54 -2.08
C LEU A 121 -15.92 1.70 -0.78
N ILE A 122 -16.01 0.66 0.05
CA ILE A 122 -16.74 0.76 1.33
C ILE A 122 -16.10 1.77 2.29
N ALA A 123 -14.76 1.94 2.25
CA ALA A 123 -14.08 2.97 3.00
C ALA A 123 -14.45 4.39 2.57
N VAL A 124 -14.56 4.63 1.26
CA VAL A 124 -15.08 5.90 0.72
C VAL A 124 -16.53 6.12 1.15
N LEU A 125 -17.39 5.10 1.02
CA LEU A 125 -18.80 5.19 1.43
C LEU A 125 -18.93 5.53 2.92
N ALA A 126 -18.22 4.82 3.80
CA ALA A 126 -18.20 5.10 5.23
C ALA A 126 -17.75 6.55 5.52
N CYS A 127 -16.69 7.03 4.87
CA CYS A 127 -16.18 8.39 5.13
C CYS A 127 -17.05 9.51 4.53
N THR A 128 -18.03 9.19 3.67
CA THR A 128 -18.80 10.20 2.92
C THR A 128 -20.30 10.19 3.20
N THR A 129 -20.82 9.19 3.91
CA THR A 129 -22.27 9.00 4.12
C THR A 129 -22.69 8.91 5.60
N THR A 130 -21.75 8.81 6.53
CA THR A 130 -22.06 8.54 7.96
C THR A 130 -21.55 9.63 8.90
N LEU A 131 -21.35 10.85 8.41
CA LEU A 131 -20.88 11.99 9.21
C LEU A 131 -22.03 12.83 9.78
N GLY A 132 -23.27 12.48 9.48
CA GLY A 132 -24.45 13.09 10.09
C GLY A 132 -24.93 14.34 9.35
N GLY A 133 -24.84 14.34 8.02
CA GLY A 133 -25.30 15.40 7.15
C GLY A 133 -24.19 16.29 6.60
N LYS A 134 -24.52 17.03 5.54
CA LYS A 134 -23.62 17.96 4.84
C LYS A 134 -22.92 18.96 5.75
N THR A 135 -23.65 19.50 6.74
CA THR A 135 -23.11 20.48 7.69
C THR A 135 -22.07 19.85 8.62
N ALA A 136 -22.29 18.62 9.07
CA ALA A 136 -21.35 17.90 9.92
C ALA A 136 -20.11 17.47 9.12
N TRP A 137 -20.30 16.99 7.89
CA TRP A 137 -19.20 16.71 6.96
C TRP A 137 -18.30 17.93 6.74
N ALA A 138 -18.88 19.10 6.50
CA ALA A 138 -18.12 20.33 6.27
C ALA A 138 -17.31 20.78 7.50
N LYS A 139 -17.77 20.43 8.72
CA LYS A 139 -17.02 20.69 9.98
C LYS A 139 -15.86 19.72 10.18
N VAL A 140 -15.96 18.49 9.67
CA VAL A 140 -14.89 17.48 9.76
C VAL A 140 -13.82 17.74 8.69
N TYR A 141 -14.24 17.99 7.46
CA TYR A 141 -13.35 18.17 6.30
C TYR A 141 -13.24 19.64 5.87
N VAL A 142 -12.96 20.54 6.81
CA VAL A 142 -12.85 22.00 6.55
C VAL A 142 -11.72 22.32 5.56
N ASN A 143 -10.59 21.62 5.68
CA ASN A 143 -9.43 21.76 4.80
C ASN A 143 -8.65 20.44 4.79
N TRP A 144 -7.68 20.32 3.86
CA TRP A 144 -6.84 19.13 3.74
C TRP A 144 -6.14 18.76 5.06
N GLY A 145 -5.72 19.77 5.85
CA GLY A 145 -5.05 19.64 7.14
C GLY A 145 -5.93 19.26 8.33
N ALA A 146 -7.26 19.17 8.18
CA ALA A 146 -8.18 18.98 9.31
C ALA A 146 -8.09 17.56 9.91
N VAL A 147 -7.96 16.53 9.07
CA VAL A 147 -7.90 15.12 9.49
C VAL A 147 -6.54 14.53 9.10
N GLN A 148 -5.50 14.86 9.87
CA GLN A 148 -4.13 14.48 9.53
C GLN A 148 -3.63 13.23 10.27
N SER A 149 -4.02 13.03 11.54
CA SER A 149 -3.56 11.87 12.30
C SER A 149 -4.17 10.58 11.77
N LEU A 150 -3.37 9.50 11.75
CA LEU A 150 -3.84 8.18 11.34
C LEU A 150 -5.01 7.71 12.21
N GLY A 151 -4.96 7.97 13.52
CA GLY A 151 -6.05 7.65 14.45
C GLY A 151 -7.36 8.35 14.12
N ALA A 152 -7.33 9.64 13.72
CA ALA A 152 -8.54 10.34 13.30
C ALA A 152 -9.12 9.77 12.00
N LYS A 153 -8.26 9.47 11.01
CA LYS A 153 -8.68 8.87 9.73
C LYS A 153 -9.32 7.49 9.95
N LEU A 154 -8.65 6.64 10.72
CA LEU A 154 -9.17 5.30 11.06
C LEU A 154 -10.44 5.38 11.90
N GLY A 155 -10.51 6.31 12.84
CA GLY A 155 -11.69 6.49 13.69
C GLY A 155 -12.94 6.86 12.90
N ILE A 156 -12.82 7.73 11.88
CA ILE A 156 -13.94 8.06 10.98
C ILE A 156 -14.38 6.82 10.20
N PHE A 157 -13.43 6.11 9.58
CA PHE A 157 -13.74 4.90 8.82
C PHE A 157 -14.40 3.83 9.69
N ILE A 158 -13.80 3.50 10.84
CA ILE A 158 -14.29 2.44 11.74
C ILE A 158 -15.70 2.75 12.22
N LYS A 159 -15.98 3.98 12.64
CA LYS A 159 -17.31 4.38 13.10
C LYS A 159 -18.34 4.36 11.96
N GLY A 160 -17.97 4.84 10.77
CA GLY A 160 -18.87 4.83 9.62
C GLY A 160 -19.20 3.42 9.14
N ALA A 161 -18.19 2.58 8.98
CA ALA A 161 -18.37 1.18 8.64
C ALA A 161 -19.17 0.40 9.71
N ALA A 162 -18.94 0.70 11.00
CA ALA A 162 -19.72 0.10 12.09
C ALA A 162 -21.20 0.50 12.04
N SER A 163 -21.52 1.74 11.64
CA SER A 163 -22.91 2.19 11.46
C SER A 163 -23.65 1.37 10.39
N PHE A 164 -22.96 0.94 9.33
CA PHE A 164 -23.57 0.03 8.35
C PHE A 164 -23.94 -1.31 9.00
N ILE A 165 -23.02 -1.91 9.77
CA ILE A 165 -23.27 -3.19 10.45
C ILE A 165 -24.36 -3.06 11.53
N GLU A 166 -24.42 -1.92 12.21
CA GLU A 166 -25.48 -1.60 13.18
C GLU A 166 -26.87 -1.63 12.55
N ALA A 167 -27.00 -1.20 11.29
CA ALA A 167 -28.28 -1.27 10.56
C ALA A 167 -28.81 -2.70 10.38
N LEU A 168 -27.93 -3.72 10.50
CA LEU A 168 -28.32 -5.15 10.49
C LEU A 168 -28.83 -5.65 11.86
N GLY A 169 -28.89 -4.79 12.89
CA GLY A 169 -29.29 -5.14 14.24
C GLY A 169 -28.14 -5.61 15.14
N VAL A 170 -26.89 -5.48 14.69
CA VAL A 170 -25.70 -5.79 15.51
C VAL A 170 -25.44 -4.63 16.48
N PRO A 171 -25.22 -4.87 17.79
CA PRO A 171 -24.91 -3.81 18.74
C PRO A 171 -23.69 -2.98 18.32
N GLN A 172 -23.78 -1.66 18.50
CA GLN A 172 -22.76 -0.72 18.01
C GLN A 172 -21.35 -1.04 18.52
N ASP A 173 -21.19 -1.38 19.80
CA ASP A 173 -19.88 -1.74 20.37
C ASP A 173 -19.26 -2.97 19.71
N LEU A 174 -20.10 -3.95 19.37
CA LEU A 174 -19.67 -5.16 18.67
C LEU A 174 -19.31 -4.84 17.21
N ALA A 175 -20.09 -4.00 16.54
CA ALA A 175 -19.80 -3.56 15.17
C ALA A 175 -18.47 -2.79 15.08
N VAL A 176 -18.23 -1.84 16.01
CA VAL A 176 -16.96 -1.10 16.10
C VAL A 176 -15.80 -2.06 16.35
N THR A 177 -15.96 -3.00 17.28
CA THR A 177 -14.93 -4.00 17.59
C THR A 177 -14.62 -4.87 16.37
N LEU A 178 -15.64 -5.34 15.66
CA LEU A 178 -15.49 -6.15 14.45
C LEU A 178 -14.72 -5.42 13.36
N VAL A 179 -15.11 -4.18 13.03
CA VAL A 179 -14.43 -3.38 12.01
C VAL A 179 -13.00 -3.04 12.43
N ALA A 180 -12.79 -2.68 13.70
CA ALA A 180 -11.44 -2.44 14.22
C ALA A 180 -10.56 -3.69 14.12
N MET A 181 -11.09 -4.88 14.42
CA MET A 181 -10.37 -6.14 14.24
C MET A 181 -10.02 -6.39 12.78
N VAL A 182 -10.94 -6.16 11.83
CA VAL A 182 -10.64 -6.28 10.39
C VAL A 182 -9.47 -5.38 10.00
N VAL A 183 -9.49 -4.11 10.42
CA VAL A 183 -8.43 -3.13 10.12
C VAL A 183 -7.08 -3.54 10.72
N VAL A 184 -7.07 -3.89 12.01
CA VAL A 184 -5.83 -4.25 12.72
C VAL A 184 -5.26 -5.55 12.18
N SER A 185 -6.10 -6.56 11.92
CA SER A 185 -5.67 -7.83 11.33
C SER A 185 -5.02 -7.62 9.97
N PHE A 186 -5.61 -6.78 9.12
CA PHE A 186 -5.06 -6.45 7.80
C PHE A 186 -3.74 -5.65 7.87
N ALA A 187 -3.64 -4.71 8.81
CA ALA A 187 -2.39 -3.99 9.06
C ALA A 187 -1.27 -4.96 9.51
N LEU A 188 -1.61 -5.91 10.38
CA LEU A 188 -0.65 -6.91 10.86
C LEU A 188 -0.23 -7.91 9.76
N THR A 189 -1.11 -8.28 8.81
CA THR A 189 -0.70 -9.19 7.70
C THR A 189 0.25 -8.48 6.74
N THR A 190 0.01 -7.18 6.53
CA THR A 190 0.91 -6.30 5.79
C THR A 190 2.27 -6.19 6.49
N LEU A 191 2.30 -6.01 7.81
CA LEU A 191 3.54 -5.95 8.59
C LEU A 191 4.40 -7.22 8.43
N ASP A 192 3.79 -8.40 8.52
CA ASP A 192 4.48 -9.69 8.37
C ASP A 192 5.08 -9.84 6.97
N SER A 193 4.25 -9.60 5.95
CA SER A 193 4.65 -9.73 4.55
C SER A 193 5.73 -8.73 4.18
N ALA A 194 5.60 -7.47 4.61
CA ALA A 194 6.57 -6.42 4.35
C ALA A 194 7.91 -6.67 5.06
N THR A 195 7.90 -7.11 6.32
CA THR A 195 9.13 -7.43 7.06
C THR A 195 9.87 -8.60 6.42
N ARG A 196 9.14 -9.62 5.95
CA ARG A 196 9.72 -10.76 5.25
C ARG A 196 10.28 -10.38 3.88
N LEU A 197 9.56 -9.59 3.09
CA LEU A 197 10.05 -9.10 1.80
C LEU A 197 11.28 -8.21 1.97
N LEU A 198 11.30 -7.34 2.99
CA LEU A 198 12.46 -6.51 3.28
C LEU A 198 13.69 -7.35 3.63
N ARG A 199 13.50 -8.45 4.38
CA ARG A 199 14.55 -9.45 4.62
C ARG A 199 15.07 -10.05 3.32
N PHE A 200 14.18 -10.51 2.43
CA PHE A 200 14.60 -11.07 1.14
C PHE A 200 15.39 -10.06 0.31
N ASN A 201 14.96 -8.80 0.27
CA ASN A 201 15.69 -7.73 -0.41
C ASN A 201 17.11 -7.56 0.17
N ILE A 202 17.26 -7.59 1.50
CA ILE A 202 18.57 -7.50 2.16
C ILE A 202 19.45 -8.71 1.83
N GLU A 203 18.88 -9.92 1.81
CA GLU A 203 19.59 -11.15 1.43
C GLU A 203 20.08 -11.09 -0.03
N GLU A 204 19.24 -10.61 -0.95
CA GLU A 204 19.57 -10.45 -2.37
C GLU A 204 20.64 -9.36 -2.62
N ILE A 205 20.53 -8.22 -1.91
CA ILE A 205 21.57 -7.18 -1.95
C ILE A 205 22.89 -7.74 -1.42
N GLY A 206 22.84 -8.49 -0.31
CA GLY A 206 24.00 -9.17 0.26
C GLY A 206 24.63 -10.20 -0.70
N ALA A 207 23.83 -10.89 -1.51
CA ALA A 207 24.36 -11.78 -2.54
C ALA A 207 25.16 -11.03 -3.62
N SER A 208 24.79 -9.78 -3.90
CA SER A 208 25.42 -8.95 -4.93
C SER A 208 26.78 -8.36 -4.53
N TRP A 209 27.11 -8.32 -3.23
CA TRP A 209 28.35 -7.72 -2.70
C TRP A 209 29.51 -8.71 -2.50
N GLY A 210 29.40 -9.93 -3.03
CA GLY A 210 30.44 -10.95 -2.93
C GLY A 210 30.74 -11.34 -1.48
N ARG A 211 32.02 -11.36 -1.08
CA ARG A 211 32.43 -11.82 0.27
C ARG A 211 31.92 -10.92 1.40
N TRP A 212 31.77 -9.62 1.16
CA TRP A 212 31.34 -8.62 2.16
C TRP A 212 29.85 -8.72 2.49
N GLY A 213 29.05 -9.29 1.58
CA GLY A 213 27.62 -9.47 1.79
C GLY A 213 27.21 -10.80 2.44
N LYS A 214 28.17 -11.71 2.71
CA LYS A 214 27.88 -13.00 3.37
C LYS A 214 27.10 -12.89 4.69
N PRO A 215 27.38 -11.92 5.58
CA PRO A 215 26.58 -11.76 6.80
C PRO A 215 25.11 -11.43 6.52
N PHE A 216 24.84 -10.65 5.48
CA PHE A 216 23.48 -10.23 5.10
C PHE A 216 22.66 -11.34 4.43
N GLN A 217 23.28 -12.45 4.04
CA GLN A 217 22.56 -13.64 3.54
C GLN A 217 22.04 -14.53 4.68
N ASN A 218 22.50 -14.31 5.92
CA ASN A 218 21.97 -15.03 7.07
C ASN A 218 20.59 -14.47 7.44
N ARG A 219 19.57 -15.32 7.43
CA ARG A 219 18.19 -14.94 7.75
C ARG A 219 18.03 -14.13 9.04
N PHE A 220 18.78 -14.46 10.09
CA PHE A 220 18.66 -13.80 11.39
C PHE A 220 19.26 -12.39 11.33
N VAL A 221 20.43 -12.24 10.70
CA VAL A 221 21.09 -10.95 10.51
C VAL A 221 20.25 -10.06 9.61
N ALA A 222 19.79 -10.59 8.47
CA ALA A 222 18.94 -9.87 7.53
C ALA A 222 17.62 -9.42 8.18
N THR A 223 16.99 -10.27 9.01
CA THR A 223 15.78 -9.88 9.77
C THR A 223 16.09 -8.77 10.76
N THR A 224 17.19 -8.87 11.51
CA THR A 224 17.56 -7.85 12.48
C THR A 224 17.83 -6.50 11.81
N VAL A 225 18.49 -6.49 10.65
CA VAL A 225 18.69 -5.26 9.85
C VAL A 225 17.36 -4.71 9.33
N ALA A 226 16.47 -5.59 8.85
CA ALA A 226 15.12 -5.20 8.41
C ALA A 226 14.32 -4.54 9.54
N CYS A 227 14.19 -5.22 10.68
CA CYS A 227 13.48 -4.71 11.86
C CYS A 227 14.13 -3.44 12.41
N GLY A 228 15.46 -3.36 12.42
CA GLY A 228 16.18 -2.15 12.83
C GLY A 228 15.87 -0.95 11.94
N SER A 229 15.75 -1.17 10.62
CA SER A 229 15.35 -0.14 9.66
C SER A 229 13.91 0.31 9.88
N ILE A 230 13.00 -0.63 10.13
CA ILE A 230 11.58 -0.32 10.45
C ILE A 230 11.50 0.48 11.76
N LEU A 231 12.22 0.04 12.80
CA LEU A 231 12.26 0.70 14.11
C LEU A 231 12.79 2.12 14.02
N PHE A 232 13.87 2.33 13.25
CA PHE A 232 14.42 3.65 12.99
C PHE A 232 13.35 4.60 12.44
N PHE A 233 12.62 4.18 11.41
CA PHE A 233 11.54 5.00 10.83
C PHE A 233 10.29 5.09 11.71
N ALA A 234 10.05 4.12 12.59
CA ALA A 234 8.93 4.16 13.54
C ALA A 234 9.10 5.26 14.59
N PHE A 235 10.33 5.50 15.05
CA PHE A 235 10.66 6.57 16.00
C PHE A 235 11.16 7.86 15.34
N TYR A 236 11.44 7.84 14.05
CA TYR A 236 11.84 9.04 13.32
C TYR A 236 10.70 10.06 13.30
N THR A 237 11.02 11.29 13.73
CA THR A 237 10.07 12.40 13.75
C THR A 237 10.53 13.52 12.82
N ILE A 238 9.54 14.20 12.24
CA ILE A 238 9.71 15.37 11.38
C ILE A 238 8.86 16.47 12.01
N ASP A 239 9.50 17.56 12.42
CA ASP A 239 8.84 18.69 13.11
C ASP A 239 7.98 18.26 14.31
N GLY A 240 8.49 17.31 15.09
CA GLY A 240 7.81 16.77 16.28
C GLY A 240 6.63 15.83 15.96
N LYS A 241 6.38 15.48 14.70
CA LYS A 241 5.35 14.52 14.28
C LYS A 241 5.98 13.22 13.79
N PRO A 242 5.33 12.06 13.98
CA PRO A 242 5.80 10.80 13.42
C PRO A 242 5.99 10.91 11.90
N ALA A 243 7.14 10.46 11.40
CA ALA A 243 7.48 10.55 9.97
C ALA A 243 6.58 9.69 9.07
N GLY A 244 5.78 8.78 9.63
CA GLY A 244 4.94 7.83 8.90
C GLY A 244 4.06 8.45 7.81
N LEU A 245 3.51 9.66 8.01
CA LEU A 245 2.72 10.34 6.98
C LEU A 245 3.56 10.86 5.80
N ALA A 246 4.78 11.33 6.07
CA ALA A 246 5.71 11.72 5.02
C ALA A 246 6.24 10.49 4.26
N LEU A 247 6.55 9.42 5.01
CA LEU A 247 6.92 8.12 4.45
C LEU A 247 5.80 7.51 3.61
N TRP A 248 4.52 7.73 3.95
CA TRP A 248 3.40 7.25 3.15
C TRP A 248 3.40 7.84 1.73
N GLN A 249 3.77 9.11 1.58
CA GLN A 249 3.85 9.75 0.26
C GLN A 249 5.03 9.20 -0.56
N LEU A 250 6.19 8.96 0.07
CA LEU A 250 7.33 8.31 -0.57
C LEU A 250 7.06 6.84 -0.92
N PHE A 251 6.34 6.13 -0.05
CA PHE A 251 5.86 4.78 -0.27
C PHE A 251 4.94 4.74 -1.49
N GLY A 252 3.98 5.65 -1.59
CA GLY A 252 3.11 5.79 -2.77
C GLY A 252 3.92 5.94 -4.06
N GLY A 253 4.93 6.83 -4.05
CA GLY A 253 5.81 7.03 -5.21
C GLY A 253 6.60 5.78 -5.59
N THR A 254 7.24 5.13 -4.60
CA THR A 254 7.98 3.88 -4.82
C THR A 254 7.06 2.76 -5.32
N ASN A 255 5.88 2.62 -4.73
CA ASN A 255 4.89 1.62 -5.08
C ASN A 255 4.44 1.77 -6.55
N GLN A 256 4.16 3.01 -6.99
CA GLN A 256 3.76 3.24 -8.37
C GLN A 256 4.93 3.13 -9.36
N LEU A 257 6.15 3.43 -8.92
CA LEU A 257 7.33 3.17 -9.74
C LEU A 257 7.46 1.66 -10.02
N ILE A 258 7.40 0.83 -8.98
CA ILE A 258 7.48 -0.64 -9.10
C ILE A 258 6.30 -1.18 -9.92
N ALA A 259 5.10 -0.61 -9.77
CA ALA A 259 3.95 -0.97 -10.61
C ALA A 259 4.24 -0.71 -12.09
N GLY A 260 4.79 0.47 -12.42
CA GLY A 260 5.25 0.81 -13.77
C GLY A 260 6.28 -0.19 -14.31
N LEU A 261 7.23 -0.62 -13.47
CA LEU A 261 8.24 -1.61 -13.83
C LEU A 261 7.66 -3.01 -14.09
N ALA A 262 6.70 -3.44 -13.27
CA ALA A 262 6.01 -4.70 -13.46
C ALA A 262 5.24 -4.70 -14.79
N LEU A 263 4.50 -3.63 -15.08
CA LEU A 263 3.78 -3.46 -16.35
C LEU A 263 4.74 -3.40 -17.55
N LEU A 264 5.86 -2.68 -17.44
CA LEU A 264 6.89 -2.65 -18.48
C LEU A 264 7.48 -4.04 -18.75
N THR A 265 7.76 -4.81 -17.70
CA THR A 265 8.28 -6.18 -17.80
C THR A 265 7.28 -7.09 -18.50
N ALA A 266 6.00 -7.01 -18.11
CA ALA A 266 4.91 -7.72 -18.77
C ALA A 266 4.77 -7.32 -20.25
N THR A 267 4.98 -6.03 -20.58
CA THR A 267 4.95 -5.52 -21.95
C THR A 267 6.05 -6.15 -22.81
N VAL A 268 7.31 -6.17 -22.31
CA VAL A 268 8.44 -6.83 -23.01
C VAL A 268 8.16 -8.32 -23.20
N TYR A 269 7.64 -8.99 -22.18
CA TYR A 269 7.30 -10.40 -22.24
C TYR A 269 6.23 -10.70 -23.33
N LEU A 270 5.16 -9.90 -23.38
CA LEU A 270 4.12 -10.06 -24.41
C LEU A 270 4.66 -9.80 -25.82
N LYS A 271 5.53 -8.80 -25.98
CA LYS A 271 6.21 -8.52 -27.25
C LYS A 271 7.09 -9.71 -27.69
N GLN A 272 7.86 -10.30 -26.78
CA GLN A 272 8.67 -11.51 -27.04
C GLN A 272 7.82 -12.71 -27.50
N LYS A 273 6.59 -12.82 -26.99
CA LYS A 273 5.65 -13.88 -27.37
C LYS A 273 4.84 -13.56 -28.63
N GLY A 274 5.12 -12.44 -29.32
CA GLY A 274 4.36 -12.00 -30.49
C GLY A 274 2.90 -11.67 -30.19
N ARG A 275 2.56 -11.36 -28.93
CA ARG A 275 1.19 -11.00 -28.51
C ARG A 275 1.03 -9.48 -28.43
N ALA A 276 -0.23 -9.03 -28.41
CA ALA A 276 -0.56 -7.62 -28.26
C ALA A 276 0.01 -7.06 -26.95
N TRP A 277 1.07 -6.26 -27.06
CA TRP A 277 1.78 -5.67 -25.92
C TRP A 277 1.30 -4.25 -25.60
N TRP A 278 0.72 -3.56 -26.57
CA TRP A 278 0.27 -2.17 -26.42
C TRP A 278 -0.74 -1.91 -25.29
N PRO A 279 -1.68 -2.82 -24.94
CA PRO A 279 -2.64 -2.55 -23.86
C PRO A 279 -1.98 -2.49 -22.48
N VAL A 280 -0.82 -3.12 -22.32
CA VAL A 280 -0.04 -3.11 -21.08
C VAL A 280 1.00 -1.98 -21.10
N ALA A 281 1.51 -1.62 -22.28
CA ALA A 281 2.48 -0.54 -22.45
C ALA A 281 1.90 0.84 -22.06
N LEU A 282 0.66 1.13 -22.48
CA LEU A 282 0.01 2.41 -22.24
C LEU A 282 -0.10 2.73 -20.73
N PRO A 283 -0.68 1.86 -19.88
CA PRO A 283 -0.71 2.11 -18.45
C PRO A 283 0.70 2.13 -17.85
N ALA A 284 1.66 1.35 -18.36
CA ALA A 284 3.04 1.39 -17.87
C ALA A 284 3.68 2.78 -18.02
N VAL A 285 3.58 3.37 -19.22
CA VAL A 285 4.10 4.71 -19.52
C VAL A 285 3.39 5.76 -18.68
N TYR A 286 2.06 5.68 -18.62
CA TYR A 286 1.26 6.62 -17.82
C TYR A 286 1.67 6.60 -16.34
N MET A 287 1.80 5.41 -15.74
CA MET A 287 2.20 5.27 -14.34
C MET A 287 3.60 5.84 -14.08
N ILE A 288 4.55 5.67 -14.99
CA ILE A 288 5.90 6.24 -14.85
C ILE A 288 5.85 7.77 -14.92
N VAL A 289 5.12 8.34 -15.89
CA VAL A 289 4.98 9.80 -16.04
C VAL A 289 4.36 10.43 -14.80
N VAL A 290 3.26 9.85 -14.31
CA VAL A 290 2.57 10.29 -13.10
C VAL A 290 3.49 10.21 -11.89
N THR A 291 4.22 9.10 -11.73
CA THR A 291 5.15 8.90 -10.61
C THR A 291 6.30 9.91 -10.64
N MET A 292 6.93 10.10 -11.79
CA MET A 292 8.03 11.05 -11.96
C MET A 292 7.58 12.49 -11.71
N THR A 293 6.38 12.85 -12.17
CA THR A 293 5.80 14.16 -11.92
C THR A 293 5.56 14.37 -10.43
N ALA A 294 4.93 13.41 -9.75
CA ALA A 294 4.64 13.51 -8.32
C ALA A 294 5.91 13.57 -7.45
N LEU A 295 6.91 12.74 -7.75
CA LEU A 295 8.21 12.78 -7.07
C LEU A 295 8.92 14.13 -7.28
N SER A 296 8.79 14.74 -8.47
CA SER A 296 9.36 16.06 -8.75
C SER A 296 8.72 17.16 -7.89
N PHE A 297 7.41 17.11 -7.65
CA PHE A 297 6.75 18.02 -6.70
C PHE A 297 7.27 17.79 -5.27
N LYS A 298 7.37 16.52 -4.84
CA LYS A 298 7.83 16.18 -3.49
C LYS A 298 9.29 16.55 -3.23
N ILE A 299 10.16 16.41 -4.22
CA ILE A 299 11.56 16.87 -4.15
C ILE A 299 11.62 18.38 -3.89
N LYS A 300 10.78 19.17 -4.57
CA LYS A 300 10.70 20.62 -4.34
C LYS A 300 10.20 20.94 -2.93
N ASP A 301 9.17 20.24 -2.46
CA ASP A 301 8.66 20.38 -1.09
C ASP A 301 9.76 20.07 -0.06
N PHE A 302 10.40 18.90 -0.14
CA PHE A 302 11.44 18.49 0.81
C PHE A 302 12.70 19.36 0.77
N ALA A 303 13.07 19.89 -0.40
CA ALA A 303 14.16 20.84 -0.53
C ALA A 303 13.81 22.19 0.12
N ARG A 304 12.57 22.65 -0.02
CA ARG A 304 12.08 23.87 0.64
C ARG A 304 12.01 23.72 2.16
N ASP A 305 11.56 22.56 2.63
CA ASP A 305 11.34 22.29 4.05
C ASP A 305 12.62 21.81 4.78
N GLY A 306 13.74 21.63 4.06
CA GLY A 306 15.04 21.26 4.64
C GLY A 306 15.14 19.81 5.12
N HIS A 307 14.24 18.91 4.67
CA HIS A 307 14.21 17.51 5.07
C HIS A 307 15.23 16.66 4.28
N THR A 308 16.51 16.79 4.61
CA THR A 308 17.63 16.18 3.87
C THR A 308 17.48 14.68 3.65
N LEU A 309 17.02 13.91 4.65
CA LEU A 309 16.85 12.45 4.52
C LEU A 309 15.75 12.08 3.50
N LEU A 310 14.60 12.75 3.55
CA LEU A 310 13.51 12.46 2.61
C LEU A 310 13.86 12.94 1.19
N LEU A 311 14.58 14.05 1.09
CA LEU A 311 15.08 14.58 -0.17
C LEU A 311 16.04 13.58 -0.85
N THR A 312 17.02 13.04 -0.11
CA THR A 312 17.97 12.06 -0.68
C THR A 312 17.28 10.79 -1.14
N LEU A 313 16.32 10.29 -0.35
CA LEU A 313 15.51 9.13 -0.73
C LEU A 313 14.68 9.41 -1.99
N ALA A 314 14.00 10.57 -2.07
CA ALA A 314 13.20 10.95 -3.23
C ALA A 314 14.04 11.07 -4.51
N CYS A 315 15.21 11.72 -4.43
CA CYS A 315 16.15 11.82 -5.54
C CYS A 315 16.66 10.43 -5.98
N GLY A 316 16.98 9.55 -5.01
CA GLY A 316 17.38 8.17 -5.30
C GLY A 316 16.31 7.40 -6.06
N LEU A 317 15.04 7.52 -5.68
CA LEU A 317 13.92 6.88 -6.36
C LEU A 317 13.77 7.36 -7.81
N VAL A 318 13.94 8.66 -8.07
CA VAL A 318 13.91 9.20 -9.44
C VAL A 318 15.05 8.62 -10.27
N LEU A 319 16.27 8.57 -9.73
CA LEU A 319 17.43 8.00 -10.43
C LEU A 319 17.23 6.52 -10.76
N ILE A 320 16.72 5.74 -9.81
CA ILE A 320 16.37 4.33 -10.04
C ILE A 320 15.32 4.23 -11.15
N GLY A 321 14.26 5.04 -11.08
CA GLY A 321 13.19 5.00 -12.07
C GLY A 321 13.65 5.36 -13.48
N VAL A 322 14.52 6.37 -13.62
CA VAL A 322 15.17 6.72 -14.90
C VAL A 322 16.05 5.58 -15.39
N GLY A 323 16.87 5.00 -14.50
CA GLY A 323 17.74 3.88 -14.81
C GLY A 323 16.98 2.68 -15.36
N VAL A 324 15.92 2.25 -14.68
CA VAL A 324 15.14 1.09 -15.14
C VAL A 324 14.37 1.38 -16.43
N THR A 325 13.77 2.57 -16.55
CA THR A 325 13.10 2.97 -17.79
C THR A 325 14.06 2.94 -18.98
N SER A 326 15.30 3.42 -18.78
CA SER A 326 16.33 3.40 -19.83
C SER A 326 16.73 1.98 -20.25
N THR A 327 16.84 1.05 -19.29
CA THR A 327 17.16 -0.36 -19.55
C THR A 327 16.06 -1.03 -20.36
N VAL A 328 14.80 -0.75 -20.03
CA VAL A 328 13.65 -1.29 -20.78
C VAL A 328 13.62 -0.73 -22.19
N VAL A 329 13.77 0.59 -22.39
CA VAL A 329 13.83 1.18 -23.74
C VAL A 329 14.94 0.56 -24.59
N ARG A 330 16.12 0.30 -23.99
CA ARG A 330 17.21 -0.41 -24.66
C ARG A 330 16.84 -1.85 -25.02
N ALA A 331 16.13 -2.56 -24.16
CA ALA A 331 15.64 -3.92 -24.44
C ALA A 331 14.63 -3.93 -25.61
N PHE A 332 13.73 -2.94 -25.68
CA PHE A 332 12.80 -2.78 -26.80
C PHE A 332 13.53 -2.54 -28.12
N ARG A 333 14.49 -1.59 -28.15
CA ARG A 333 15.26 -1.25 -29.35
C ARG A 333 16.11 -2.40 -29.87
N ARG A 334 16.67 -3.23 -28.98
CA ARG A 334 17.44 -4.43 -29.37
C ARG A 334 16.58 -5.45 -30.11
N GLN A 335 15.29 -5.54 -29.82
CA GLN A 335 14.39 -6.44 -30.54
C GLN A 335 13.99 -5.92 -31.91
N ASP A 336 13.77 -4.61 -32.03
CA ASP A 336 13.39 -4.01 -33.32
C ASP A 336 14.55 -4.03 -34.34
N GLY A 337 15.80 -4.19 -33.88
CA GLY A 337 16.97 -4.38 -34.73
C GLY A 337 17.35 -5.84 -35.05
N MET A 338 16.53 -6.82 -34.62
CA MET A 338 16.71 -8.25 -34.94
C MET A 338 15.68 -8.77 -35.96
N GLY A 339 14.97 -7.87 -36.63
CA GLY A 339 14.02 -8.17 -37.71
C GLY A 339 14.64 -7.91 -39.08
#